data_AF-A0A6C2CLZ5-F1
#
_entry.id   AF-A0A6C2CLZ5-F1
#
_cell.length_a   1.000
_cell.length_b   1.000
_cell.length_c   1.000
_cell.angle_alpha   90.00
_cell.angle_beta   90.00
_cell.angle_gamma   90.00
#
_symmetry.space_group_name_H-M   'P 1'
#
loop_
_entity.id
_entity.type
_entity.pdbx_description
1 polymer ?
#
loop_
_entity_poly.entity_id
_entity_poly.type
_entity_poly.pdbx_seq_one_letter_code
_entity_poly.pdbx_strand_id
1 'polypeptide(L)'
;MEFFDSNYDYALPKSRPLWHKVQKQLLADSGPLVGLKKLLLAYLTTVLADGRRVPEHQFSCVPKKLRQEFVNAFSSPTGVGTYARDFWLEVTELNKGAPGALYEVLNQEWMRDDCRRPTAEVFALAAQCPNLAQADKDKLENVRVLEPLLGELDLLLDVLLSAKSHSLDDVTAIWKALGRDEHTLTNQATHIETNASMRAEISGTARERLDELLKLAQGADVRQQVKRLINYHNKVMEARGQSPWLRLLGGRQLKIDVRTRPLPKMMERPLGTWVNQYYIPQFRHLLSGLRGAV
;
A
#
# COMPACT_ATOMS: atom_id res chain seq x y z
N MET A 1 -10.94 7.22 4.89
CA MET A 1 -11.07 7.91 3.60
C MET A 1 -12.53 7.92 3.24
N GLU A 2 -13.21 9.07 3.36
CA GLU A 2 -14.64 9.17 3.07
C GLU A 2 -14.90 9.36 1.56
N PHE A 3 -14.33 8.48 0.75
CA PHE A 3 -14.53 8.48 -0.70
C PHE A 3 -14.97 7.08 -1.11
N PHE A 4 -16.02 6.99 -1.94
CA PHE A 4 -16.56 5.74 -2.51
C PHE A 4 -17.28 4.78 -1.56
N ASP A 5 -18.10 5.29 -0.63
CA ASP A 5 -19.10 4.44 0.02
C ASP A 5 -20.52 5.01 -0.14
N SER A 6 -21.52 4.14 0.00
CA SER A 6 -22.94 4.48 -0.05
C SER A 6 -23.41 5.33 1.13
N ASN A 7 -22.54 5.60 2.10
CA ASN A 7 -22.85 6.36 3.31
C ASN A 7 -22.39 7.82 3.20
N TYR A 8 -21.79 8.20 2.07
CA TYR A 8 -21.32 9.56 1.86
C TYR A 8 -22.46 10.49 1.46
N ASP A 9 -23.03 11.18 2.45
CA ASP A 9 -23.98 12.26 2.22
C ASP A 9 -23.25 13.58 1.96
N TYR A 10 -23.19 13.96 0.68
CA TYR A 10 -22.59 15.21 0.20
C TYR A 10 -23.32 16.48 0.69
N ALA A 11 -24.49 16.37 1.33
CA ALA A 11 -25.22 17.50 1.91
C ALA A 11 -24.79 17.84 3.34
N LEU A 12 -24.03 16.96 4.01
CA LEU A 12 -23.62 17.18 5.41
C LEU A 12 -22.57 18.29 5.55
N PRO A 13 -22.53 19.02 6.69
CA PRO A 13 -21.55 20.08 6.94
C PRO A 13 -20.08 19.64 6.75
N LYS A 14 -19.78 18.38 7.06
CA LYS A 14 -18.44 17.79 6.90
C LYS A 14 -17.95 17.75 5.44
N SER A 15 -18.85 17.76 4.46
CA SER A 15 -18.53 17.74 3.03
C SER A 15 -18.32 19.14 2.44
N ARG A 16 -18.62 20.21 3.19
CA ARG A 16 -18.47 21.61 2.71
C ARG A 16 -17.04 21.97 2.30
N PRO A 17 -15.98 21.60 3.05
CA PRO A 17 -14.60 21.88 2.63
C PRO A 17 -14.26 21.19 1.31
N LEU A 18 -14.77 19.97 1.09
CA LEU A 18 -14.58 19.24 -0.16
C LEU A 18 -15.29 19.93 -1.33
N TRP A 19 -16.54 20.33 -1.15
CA TRP A 19 -17.26 21.11 -2.17
C TRP A 19 -16.56 22.41 -2.52
N HIS A 20 -15.96 23.08 -1.54
CA HIS A 20 -15.17 24.27 -1.79
C HIS A 20 -13.95 23.98 -2.67
N LYS A 21 -13.26 22.85 -2.45
CA LYS A 21 -12.14 22.42 -3.32
C LYS A 21 -12.62 22.12 -4.75
N VAL A 22 -13.72 21.39 -4.90
CA VAL A 22 -14.34 21.12 -6.22
C VAL A 22 -14.69 22.42 -6.92
N GLN A 23 -15.31 23.37 -6.20
CA GLN A 23 -15.65 24.68 -6.73
C GLN A 23 -14.42 25.45 -7.21
N LYS A 24 -13.36 25.47 -6.39
CA LYS A 24 -12.14 26.22 -6.67
C LYS A 24 -11.32 25.63 -7.82
N GLN A 25 -11.21 24.32 -7.91
CA GLN A 25 -10.26 23.66 -8.82
C GLN A 25 -10.89 23.14 -10.10
N LEU A 26 -12.15 22.68 -10.04
CA LEU A 26 -12.81 22.04 -11.19
C LEU A 26 -13.90 22.92 -11.80
N LEU A 27 -14.61 23.70 -10.98
CA LEU A 27 -15.82 24.43 -11.38
C LEU A 27 -15.69 25.97 -11.36
N ALA A 28 -14.48 26.50 -11.17
CA ALA A 28 -14.22 27.94 -11.18
C ALA A 28 -14.53 28.53 -12.57
N ASP A 29 -14.62 29.86 -12.68
CA ASP A 29 -15.04 30.51 -13.93
C ASP A 29 -14.11 30.24 -15.13
N SER A 30 -12.84 29.89 -14.86
CA SER A 30 -11.86 29.42 -15.84
C SER A 30 -11.55 27.91 -15.70
N GLY A 31 -12.37 27.18 -14.95
CA GLY A 31 -12.16 25.77 -14.64
C GLY A 31 -12.54 24.83 -15.79
N PRO A 32 -11.96 23.63 -15.82
CA PRO A 32 -12.14 22.65 -16.90
C PRO A 32 -13.60 22.23 -17.11
N LEU A 33 -14.44 22.32 -16.07
CA LEU A 33 -15.82 21.84 -16.10
C LEU A 33 -16.87 22.96 -16.05
N VAL A 34 -16.46 24.23 -16.17
CA VAL A 34 -17.37 25.38 -16.04
C VAL A 34 -18.46 25.40 -17.11
N GLY A 35 -18.10 25.12 -18.37
CA GLY A 35 -19.02 25.06 -19.50
C GLY A 35 -20.06 23.96 -19.30
N LEU A 36 -19.59 22.77 -18.92
CA LEU A 36 -20.45 21.63 -18.59
C LEU A 36 -21.39 21.94 -17.42
N LYS A 37 -20.88 22.49 -16.32
CA LYS A 37 -21.68 22.90 -15.16
C LYS A 37 -22.79 23.86 -15.55
N LYS A 38 -22.50 24.90 -16.32
CA LYS A 38 -23.48 25.90 -16.74
C LYS A 38 -24.62 25.28 -17.54
N LEU A 39 -24.29 24.42 -18.51
CA LEU A 39 -25.26 23.73 -19.34
C LEU A 39 -26.10 22.74 -18.52
N LEU A 40 -25.46 22.03 -17.60
CA LEU A 40 -26.11 21.03 -16.75
C LEU A 40 -27.07 21.67 -15.75
N LEU A 41 -26.68 22.77 -15.08
CA LEU A 41 -27.55 23.52 -14.18
C LEU A 41 -28.76 24.09 -14.90
N ALA A 42 -28.57 24.66 -16.10
CA ALA A 42 -29.68 25.16 -16.91
C ALA A 42 -30.66 24.04 -17.26
N TYR A 43 -30.15 22.89 -17.73
CA TYR A 43 -30.99 21.73 -18.06
C TYR A 43 -31.71 21.17 -16.84
N LEU A 44 -31.02 20.93 -15.72
CA LEU A 44 -31.65 20.41 -14.50
C LEU A 44 -32.72 21.36 -13.95
N THR A 45 -32.52 22.67 -14.04
CA THR A 45 -33.54 23.66 -13.63
C THR A 45 -34.81 23.51 -14.46
N THR A 46 -34.69 23.30 -15.78
CA THR A 46 -35.86 23.06 -16.64
C THR A 46 -36.57 21.74 -16.32
N VAL A 47 -35.80 20.69 -16.04
CA VAL A 47 -36.33 19.37 -15.68
C VAL A 47 -37.07 19.42 -14.35
N LEU A 48 -36.51 20.09 -13.35
CA LEU A 48 -37.13 20.25 -12.03
C LEU A 48 -38.38 21.14 -12.07
N ALA A 49 -38.47 22.06 -13.03
CA ALA A 49 -39.64 22.91 -13.23
C ALA A 49 -40.81 22.21 -13.94
N ASP A 50 -40.60 21.05 -14.59
CA ASP A 50 -41.62 20.32 -15.38
C ASP A 50 -42.70 19.64 -14.51
N GLY A 51 -42.68 19.81 -13.17
CA GLY A 51 -43.74 19.40 -12.25
C GLY A 51 -43.97 17.88 -12.12
N ARG A 52 -43.23 17.04 -12.85
CA ARG A 52 -43.30 15.58 -12.74
C ARG A 52 -42.68 15.11 -11.42
N ARG A 53 -43.34 14.15 -10.77
CA ARG A 53 -42.96 13.61 -9.45
C ARG A 53 -41.60 12.89 -9.46
N VAL A 54 -41.23 12.31 -10.60
CA VAL A 54 -39.91 11.73 -10.86
C VAL A 54 -39.51 12.12 -12.29
N PRO A 55 -38.46 12.93 -12.48
CA PRO A 55 -38.03 13.32 -13.80
C PRO A 55 -37.31 12.16 -14.50
N GLU A 56 -38.05 11.36 -15.25
CA GLU A 56 -37.49 10.37 -16.17
C GLU A 56 -37.39 10.97 -17.58
N HIS A 57 -36.15 11.13 -18.06
CA HIS A 57 -35.86 11.65 -19.39
C HIS A 57 -35.02 10.65 -20.18
N GLN A 58 -35.37 10.43 -21.44
CA GLN A 58 -34.50 9.67 -22.34
C GLN A 58 -33.21 10.47 -22.63
N PHE A 59 -32.08 9.78 -22.80
CA PHE A 59 -30.81 10.43 -23.12
C PHE A 59 -30.86 11.23 -24.44
N SER A 60 -31.71 10.80 -25.39
CA SER A 60 -32.00 11.53 -26.63
C SER A 60 -32.59 12.92 -26.40
N CYS A 61 -33.33 13.11 -25.30
CA CYS A 61 -33.92 14.39 -24.91
C CYS A 61 -32.91 15.36 -24.30
N VAL A 62 -31.69 14.91 -23.98
CA VAL A 62 -30.63 15.77 -23.46
C VAL A 62 -30.11 16.67 -24.60
N PRO A 63 -30.02 18.00 -24.38
CA PRO A 63 -29.56 18.95 -25.40
C PRO A 63 -28.24 18.50 -26.04
N LYS A 64 -28.18 18.53 -27.38
CA LYS A 64 -26.99 18.11 -28.15
C LYS A 64 -25.72 18.81 -27.66
N LYS A 65 -25.81 20.11 -27.36
CA LYS A 65 -24.71 20.92 -26.82
C LYS A 65 -24.21 20.42 -25.46
N LEU A 66 -25.12 20.00 -24.56
CA LEU A 66 -24.75 19.44 -23.26
C LEU A 66 -24.04 18.08 -23.43
N ARG A 67 -24.53 17.23 -24.33
CA ARG A 67 -23.88 15.95 -24.65
C ARG A 67 -22.49 16.13 -25.24
N GLN A 68 -22.33 17.06 -26.18
CA GLN A 68 -21.02 17.39 -26.76
C GLN A 68 -20.06 17.89 -25.70
N GLU A 69 -20.53 18.76 -24.80
CA GLU A 69 -19.64 19.31 -23.79
C GLU A 69 -19.25 18.31 -22.70
N PHE A 70 -20.13 17.35 -22.41
CA PHE A 70 -19.77 16.20 -21.58
C PHE A 70 -18.64 15.39 -22.22
N VAL A 71 -18.73 15.09 -23.52
CA VAL A 71 -17.66 14.38 -24.24
C VAL A 71 -16.36 15.19 -24.24
N ASN A 72 -16.41 16.51 -24.45
CA ASN A 72 -15.21 17.35 -24.42
C ASN A 72 -14.53 17.35 -23.06
N ALA A 73 -15.31 17.50 -21.98
CA ALA A 73 -14.84 17.53 -20.60
C ALA A 73 -14.17 16.21 -20.15
N PHE A 74 -14.57 15.08 -20.76
CA PHE A 74 -14.07 13.74 -20.46
C PHE A 74 -13.46 13.05 -21.69
N SER A 75 -12.87 13.84 -22.58
CA SER A 75 -12.45 13.41 -23.93
C SER A 75 -11.41 12.30 -23.96
N SER A 76 -10.48 12.28 -23.00
CA SER A 76 -9.49 11.21 -22.86
C SER A 76 -9.04 11.05 -21.41
N PRO A 77 -8.52 9.86 -21.02
CA PRO A 77 -7.96 9.65 -19.69
C PRO A 77 -6.88 10.68 -19.35
N THR A 78 -5.95 10.94 -20.29
CA THR A 78 -4.86 11.92 -20.10
C THR A 78 -5.40 13.33 -19.92
N GLY A 79 -6.39 13.73 -20.72
CA GLY A 79 -7.03 15.04 -20.61
C GLY A 79 -7.71 15.25 -19.25
N VAL A 80 -8.40 14.23 -18.74
CA VAL A 80 -8.97 14.25 -17.39
C VAL A 80 -7.88 14.32 -16.33
N GLY A 81 -6.82 13.51 -16.48
CA GLY A 81 -5.67 13.52 -15.58
C GLY A 81 -5.02 14.89 -15.46
N THR A 82 -4.88 15.64 -16.57
CA THR A 82 -4.28 16.98 -16.56
C THR A 82 -4.98 17.95 -15.60
N TYR A 83 -6.32 17.96 -15.55
CA TYR A 83 -7.05 18.90 -14.72
C TYR A 83 -7.50 18.35 -13.36
N ALA A 84 -7.62 17.03 -13.22
CA ALA A 84 -8.15 16.40 -12.01
C ALA A 84 -7.06 15.85 -11.07
N ARG A 85 -5.83 15.63 -11.55
CA ARG A 85 -4.74 15.02 -10.75
C ARG A 85 -4.50 15.76 -9.44
N ASP A 86 -4.29 17.07 -9.51
CA ASP A 86 -3.91 17.86 -8.32
C ASP A 86 -5.06 17.93 -7.31
N PHE A 87 -6.31 17.98 -7.81
CA PHE A 87 -7.50 17.84 -6.98
C PHE A 87 -7.50 16.52 -6.20
N TRP A 88 -7.28 15.40 -6.89
CA TRP A 88 -7.27 14.09 -6.23
C TRP A 88 -6.12 13.97 -5.24
N LEU A 89 -4.90 14.37 -5.61
CA LEU A 89 -3.74 14.36 -4.72
C LEU A 89 -3.99 15.15 -3.43
N GLU A 90 -4.63 16.32 -3.54
CA GLU A 90 -4.93 17.17 -2.39
C GLU A 90 -6.07 16.64 -1.52
N VAL A 91 -7.08 16.02 -2.13
CA VAL A 91 -8.22 15.43 -1.40
C VAL A 91 -7.80 14.15 -0.68
N THR A 92 -6.94 13.33 -1.29
CA THR A 92 -6.41 12.11 -0.68
C THR A 92 -5.17 12.37 0.19
N GLU A 93 -4.67 13.61 0.19
CA GLU A 93 -3.46 14.05 0.89
C GLU A 93 -2.20 13.28 0.49
N LEU A 94 -2.20 12.68 -0.70
CA LEU A 94 -1.07 11.92 -1.23
C LEU A 94 0.08 12.82 -1.67
N ASN A 95 -0.15 14.13 -1.74
CA ASN A 95 0.88 15.15 -1.93
C ASN A 95 1.34 15.81 -0.61
N LYS A 96 0.98 15.25 0.56
CA LYS A 96 1.35 15.80 1.87
C LYS A 96 2.15 14.79 2.71
N GLY A 97 2.98 15.31 3.62
CA GLY A 97 3.73 14.50 4.59
C GLY A 97 4.54 13.38 3.94
N ALA A 98 4.61 12.22 4.60
CA ALA A 98 5.35 11.06 4.11
C ALA A 98 4.87 10.55 2.74
N PRO A 99 3.54 10.40 2.47
CA PRO A 99 3.05 10.08 1.13
C PRO A 99 3.47 11.09 0.06
N GLY A 100 3.46 12.38 0.39
CA GLY A 100 3.89 13.45 -0.50
C GLY A 100 5.38 13.35 -0.87
N ALA A 101 6.23 13.04 0.10
CA ALA A 101 7.65 12.81 -0.17
C ALA A 101 7.88 11.62 -1.11
N LEU A 102 7.14 10.52 -0.91
CA LEU A 102 7.15 9.38 -1.84
C LEU A 102 6.62 9.77 -3.22
N TYR A 103 5.54 10.54 -3.30
CA TYR A 103 5.00 11.07 -4.55
C TYR A 103 6.04 11.87 -5.33
N GLU A 104 6.79 12.76 -4.68
CA GLU A 104 7.82 13.57 -5.35
C GLU A 104 8.93 12.72 -5.97
N VAL A 105 9.42 11.71 -5.24
CA VAL A 105 10.44 10.79 -5.76
C VAL A 105 9.90 10.01 -6.96
N LEU A 106 8.69 9.46 -6.86
CA LEU A 106 8.06 8.71 -7.95
C LEU A 106 7.69 9.60 -9.15
N ASN A 107 7.36 10.86 -8.90
CA ASN A 107 7.12 11.84 -9.96
C ASN A 107 8.41 12.10 -10.75
N GLN A 108 9.55 12.23 -10.06
CA GLN A 108 10.86 12.37 -10.71
C GLN A 108 11.28 11.12 -11.50
N GLU A 109 10.96 9.92 -11.00
CA GLU A 109 11.17 8.67 -11.75
C GLU A 109 10.48 8.72 -13.11
N TRP A 110 9.22 9.14 -13.11
CA TRP A 110 8.40 9.17 -14.31
C TRP A 110 8.86 10.21 -15.32
N MET A 111 9.33 11.37 -14.87
CA MET A 111 9.81 12.43 -15.78
C MET A 111 11.13 12.06 -16.49
N ARG A 112 11.77 10.96 -16.09
CA ARG A 112 13.04 10.46 -16.60
C ARG A 112 12.84 8.97 -16.93
N ASP A 113 12.16 8.69 -18.04
CA ASP A 113 11.58 7.39 -18.49
C ASP A 113 12.37 6.07 -18.20
N ASP A 114 13.64 6.11 -17.83
CA ASP A 114 14.51 4.94 -17.58
C ASP A 114 14.98 4.74 -16.13
N CYS A 115 14.42 5.42 -15.13
CA CYS A 115 14.94 5.37 -13.76
C CYS A 115 13.99 4.78 -12.70
N ARG A 116 13.32 3.66 -13.00
CA ARG A 116 12.52 2.95 -11.99
C ARG A 116 13.43 2.41 -10.88
N ARG A 117 13.30 2.95 -9.66
CA ARG A 117 14.16 2.56 -8.53
C ARG A 117 13.56 1.40 -7.73
N PRO A 118 14.39 0.61 -7.04
CA PRO A 118 13.94 -0.32 -6.01
C PRO A 118 13.14 0.39 -4.91
N THR A 119 12.16 -0.31 -4.33
CA THR A 119 11.30 0.23 -3.26
C THR A 119 12.09 0.85 -2.11
N ALA A 120 13.14 0.16 -1.63
CA ALA A 120 13.97 0.64 -0.53
C ALA A 120 14.66 1.98 -0.84
N GLU A 121 15.09 2.17 -2.09
CA GLU A 121 15.72 3.42 -2.54
C GLU A 121 14.69 4.56 -2.59
N VAL A 122 13.48 4.30 -3.05
CA VAL A 122 12.39 5.30 -3.05
C VAL A 122 12.11 5.80 -1.63
N PHE A 123 12.01 4.90 -0.66
CA PHE A 123 11.85 5.28 0.76
C PHE A 123 13.04 6.08 1.29
N ALA A 124 14.27 5.66 0.95
CA ALA A 124 15.48 6.37 1.38
C ALA A 124 15.55 7.80 0.84
N LEU A 125 15.23 8.00 -0.45
CA LEU A 125 15.19 9.32 -1.08
C LEU A 125 14.05 10.18 -0.51
N ALA A 126 12.89 9.60 -0.26
CA ALA A 126 11.75 10.33 0.31
C ALA A 126 12.05 10.82 1.73
N ALA A 127 12.75 10.02 2.55
CA ALA A 127 13.14 10.43 3.89
C ALA A 127 14.17 11.58 3.90
N GLN A 128 14.92 11.74 2.81
CA GLN A 128 15.89 12.84 2.62
C GLN A 128 15.25 14.15 2.15
N CYS A 129 13.93 14.20 1.92
CA CYS A 129 13.26 15.44 1.53
C CYS A 129 13.50 16.57 2.57
N PRO A 130 14.10 17.71 2.18
CA PRO A 130 14.55 18.73 3.14
C PRO A 130 13.43 19.30 4.02
N ASN A 131 12.25 19.53 3.41
CA ASN A 131 11.11 20.18 4.05
C ASN A 131 10.13 19.21 4.73
N LEU A 132 10.49 17.92 4.83
CA LEU A 132 9.63 16.93 5.47
C LEU A 132 9.72 17.05 6.99
N ALA A 133 8.56 17.12 7.65
CA ALA A 133 8.49 17.17 9.11
C ALA A 133 9.12 15.90 9.72
N GLN A 134 9.75 16.03 10.89
CA GLN A 134 10.48 14.92 11.51
C GLN A 134 9.58 13.69 11.73
N ALA A 135 8.34 13.88 12.21
CA ALA A 135 7.39 12.79 12.40
C ALA A 135 7.06 12.03 11.10
N ASP A 136 7.08 12.70 9.94
CA ASP A 136 6.87 12.04 8.65
C ASP A 136 8.14 11.35 8.13
N LYS A 137 9.33 11.91 8.40
CA LYS A 137 10.60 11.22 8.16
C LYS A 137 10.66 9.93 8.97
N ASP A 138 10.27 9.99 10.25
CA ASP A 138 10.27 8.84 11.15
C ASP A 138 9.35 7.73 10.64
N LYS A 139 8.16 8.06 10.09
CA LYS A 139 7.28 7.06 9.45
C LYS A 139 7.98 6.31 8.30
N LEU A 140 8.71 7.03 7.45
CA LEU A 140 9.43 6.42 6.32
C LEU A 140 10.59 5.55 6.83
N GLU A 141 11.37 6.04 7.80
CA GLU A 141 12.48 5.29 8.40
C GLU A 141 12.00 4.05 9.16
N ASN A 142 10.87 4.12 9.86
CA ASN A 142 10.29 2.98 10.57
C ASN A 142 9.99 1.82 9.61
N VAL A 143 9.45 2.11 8.41
CA VAL A 143 9.26 1.09 7.37
C VAL A 143 10.60 0.54 6.90
N ARG A 144 11.60 1.39 6.69
CA ARG A 144 12.94 0.96 6.24
C ARG A 144 13.64 0.04 7.24
N VAL A 145 13.43 0.26 8.54
CA VAL A 145 14.00 -0.56 9.62
C VAL A 145 13.22 -1.87 9.79
N LEU A 146 11.90 -1.86 9.59
CA LEU A 146 11.05 -3.03 9.78
C LEU A 146 11.16 -4.07 8.65
N GLU A 147 11.18 -3.60 7.39
CA GLU A 147 11.07 -4.47 6.21
C GLU A 147 12.16 -5.53 6.08
N PRO A 148 13.45 -5.27 6.40
CA PRO A 148 14.47 -6.31 6.40
C PRO A 148 14.15 -7.50 7.31
N LEU A 149 13.66 -7.26 8.53
CA LEU A 149 13.26 -8.35 9.43
C LEU A 149 12.09 -9.15 8.85
N LEU A 150 11.07 -8.45 8.34
CA LEU A 150 9.91 -9.11 7.73
C LEU A 150 10.31 -9.93 6.50
N GLY A 151 11.27 -9.43 5.71
CA GLY A 151 11.80 -10.11 4.53
C GLY A 151 12.53 -11.41 4.84
N GLU A 152 13.31 -11.44 5.93
CA GLU A 152 13.99 -12.66 6.37
C GLU A 152 13.02 -13.65 7.04
N LEU A 153 12.00 -13.19 7.78
CA LEU A 153 10.95 -14.05 8.34
C LEU A 153 10.10 -14.70 7.25
N ASP A 154 9.72 -13.94 6.22
CA ASP A 154 9.03 -14.46 5.04
C ASP A 154 9.88 -15.49 4.29
N LEU A 155 11.17 -15.22 4.10
CA LEU A 155 12.08 -16.17 3.47
C LEU A 155 12.21 -17.45 4.30
N LEU A 156 12.33 -17.34 5.63
CA LEU A 156 12.38 -18.52 6.50
C LEU A 156 11.09 -19.33 6.37
N LEU A 157 9.92 -18.68 6.29
CA LEU A 157 8.65 -19.35 6.03
C LEU A 157 8.64 -20.04 4.65
N ASP A 158 9.18 -19.43 3.60
CA ASP A 158 9.34 -20.06 2.29
C ASP A 158 10.24 -21.30 2.35
N VAL A 159 11.32 -21.25 3.14
CA VAL A 159 12.16 -22.43 3.40
C VAL A 159 11.35 -23.54 4.06
N LEU A 160 10.57 -23.23 5.10
CA LEU A 160 9.67 -24.19 5.75
C LEU A 160 8.61 -24.76 4.79
N LEU A 161 8.24 -23.99 3.76
CA LEU A 161 7.22 -24.37 2.80
C LEU A 161 7.77 -25.02 1.52
N SER A 162 9.07 -25.29 1.46
CA SER A 162 9.75 -25.71 0.23
C SER A 162 9.52 -27.16 -0.18
N ALA A 163 9.29 -28.07 0.77
CA ALA A 163 9.16 -29.50 0.51
C ALA A 163 8.11 -30.15 1.41
N LYS A 164 7.31 -31.09 0.86
CA LYS A 164 6.16 -31.70 1.57
C LYS A 164 6.50 -32.31 2.94
N SER A 165 7.73 -32.80 3.09
CA SER A 165 8.28 -33.27 4.36
C SER A 165 9.79 -33.04 4.37
N HIS A 166 10.32 -32.44 5.44
CA HIS A 166 11.75 -32.34 5.71
C HIS A 166 12.00 -32.19 7.21
N SER A 167 13.24 -32.40 7.65
CA SER A 167 13.65 -32.21 9.04
C SER A 167 13.98 -30.75 9.34
N LEU A 168 14.08 -30.40 10.63
CA LEU A 168 14.63 -29.09 11.02
C LEU A 168 16.10 -28.90 10.59
N ASP A 169 16.83 -30.00 10.38
CA ASP A 169 18.24 -29.95 9.95
C ASP A 169 18.34 -29.59 8.48
N ASP A 170 17.43 -30.12 7.65
CA ASP A 170 17.29 -29.73 6.25
C ASP A 170 16.97 -28.24 6.13
N VAL A 171 16.07 -27.73 7.00
CA VAL A 171 15.74 -26.29 7.05
C VAL A 171 16.98 -25.46 7.39
N THR A 172 17.74 -25.84 8.42
CA THR A 172 18.99 -25.14 8.77
C THR A 172 20.01 -25.21 7.63
N ALA A 173 20.14 -26.34 6.95
CA ALA A 173 21.04 -26.49 5.81
C ALA A 173 20.64 -25.60 4.63
N ILE A 174 19.34 -25.53 4.30
CA ILE A 174 18.83 -24.65 3.24
C ILE A 174 19.01 -23.18 3.63
N TRP A 175 18.70 -22.81 4.88
CA TRP A 175 18.90 -21.45 5.40
C TRP A 175 20.35 -21.00 5.23
N LYS A 176 21.29 -21.89 5.57
CA LYS A 176 22.73 -21.67 5.37
C LYS A 176 23.13 -21.60 3.91
N ALA A 177 22.58 -22.46 3.05
CA ALA A 177 22.84 -22.43 1.60
C ALA A 177 22.34 -21.13 0.94
N LEU A 178 21.33 -20.49 1.51
CA LEU A 178 20.86 -19.16 1.11
C LEU A 178 21.74 -18.02 1.67
N GLY A 179 22.80 -18.34 2.43
CA GLY A 179 23.72 -17.35 2.99
C GLY A 179 23.25 -16.73 4.30
N ARG A 180 22.37 -17.40 5.05
CA ARG A 180 21.93 -16.94 6.38
C ARG A 180 22.40 -17.87 7.49
N ASP A 181 22.37 -17.37 8.71
CA ASP A 181 22.81 -18.06 9.92
C ASP A 181 21.83 -17.81 11.08
N GLU A 182 22.18 -18.33 12.26
CA GLU A 182 21.45 -18.15 13.51
C GLU A 182 21.39 -16.68 13.98
N HIS A 183 22.34 -15.84 13.55
CA HIS A 183 22.41 -14.43 13.94
C HIS A 183 21.61 -13.52 13.02
N THR A 184 21.28 -13.98 11.81
CA THR A 184 20.64 -13.16 10.78
C THR A 184 19.37 -12.48 11.28
N LEU A 185 18.43 -13.24 11.86
CA LEU A 185 17.18 -12.66 12.38
C LEU A 185 17.42 -11.75 13.59
N THR A 186 18.30 -12.15 14.51
CA THR A 186 18.65 -11.36 15.70
C THR A 186 19.27 -10.01 15.33
N ASN A 187 20.15 -9.98 14.33
CA ASN A 187 20.78 -8.77 13.84
C ASN A 187 19.73 -7.81 13.26
N GLN A 188 18.78 -8.31 12.46
CA GLN A 188 17.67 -7.50 11.94
C GLN A 188 16.74 -6.99 13.05
N ALA A 189 16.43 -7.84 14.03
CA ALA A 189 15.60 -7.46 15.18
C ALA A 189 16.26 -6.37 16.05
N THR A 190 17.57 -6.42 16.23
CA THR A 190 18.34 -5.46 17.06
C THR A 190 18.16 -4.02 16.55
N HIS A 191 18.11 -3.80 15.24
CA HIS A 191 17.86 -2.47 14.67
C HIS A 191 16.50 -1.89 15.08
N ILE A 192 15.48 -2.74 15.28
CA ILE A 192 14.15 -2.32 15.73
C ILE A 192 14.16 -2.10 17.25
N GLU A 193 14.79 -3.00 18.01
CA GLU A 193 14.84 -2.92 19.47
C GLU A 193 15.57 -1.69 19.98
N THR A 194 16.64 -1.29 19.29
CA THR A 194 17.42 -0.10 19.62
C THR A 194 16.75 1.21 19.17
N ASN A 195 15.71 1.13 18.32
CA ASN A 195 14.96 2.27 17.84
C ASN A 195 13.76 2.59 18.76
N ALA A 196 14.04 3.35 19.83
CA ALA A 196 13.04 3.68 20.85
C ALA A 196 11.84 4.47 20.31
N SER A 197 12.04 5.37 19.33
CA SER A 197 10.97 6.16 18.73
C SER A 197 10.01 5.27 17.94
N MET A 198 10.53 4.33 17.13
CA MET A 198 9.71 3.36 16.42
C MET A 198 8.83 2.55 17.39
N ARG A 199 9.37 2.08 18.51
CA ARG A 199 8.58 1.30 19.48
C ARG A 199 7.50 2.11 20.18
N ALA A 200 7.69 3.41 20.36
CA ALA A 200 6.71 4.28 20.98
C ALA A 200 5.48 4.52 20.09
N GLU A 201 5.67 4.54 18.76
CA GLU A 201 4.61 4.74 17.77
C GLU A 201 3.68 3.53 17.60
N ILE A 202 4.17 2.32 17.92
CA ILE A 202 3.43 1.08 17.70
C ILE A 202 2.59 0.74 18.95
N SER A 203 1.28 0.58 18.75
CA SER A 203 0.33 0.33 19.83
C SER A 203 -0.66 -0.81 19.51
N GLY A 204 -1.37 -1.26 20.55
CA GLY A 204 -2.39 -2.32 20.46
C GLY A 204 -1.87 -3.62 19.83
N THR A 205 -2.68 -4.24 18.97
CA THR A 205 -2.36 -5.51 18.33
C THR A 205 -1.10 -5.47 17.46
N ALA A 206 -0.75 -4.31 16.88
CA ALA A 206 0.47 -4.19 16.09
C ALA A 206 1.72 -4.36 16.95
N ARG A 207 1.70 -3.82 18.18
CA ARG A 207 2.79 -3.94 19.15
C ARG A 207 2.96 -5.38 19.61
N GLU A 208 1.86 -6.03 19.97
CA GLU A 208 1.87 -7.44 20.40
C GLU A 208 2.47 -8.35 19.32
N ARG A 209 2.07 -8.15 18.05
CA ARG A 209 2.62 -8.91 16.92
C ARG A 209 4.10 -8.63 16.74
N LEU A 210 4.53 -7.37 16.78
CA LEU A 210 5.94 -7.04 16.67
C LEU A 210 6.76 -7.67 17.80
N ASP A 211 6.29 -7.58 19.04
CA ASP A 211 6.97 -8.17 20.20
C ASP A 211 7.11 -9.71 20.06
N GLU A 212 6.11 -10.39 19.50
CA GLU A 212 6.20 -11.83 19.19
C GLU A 212 7.24 -12.13 18.10
N LEU A 213 7.31 -11.32 17.04
CA LEU A 213 8.30 -11.48 15.98
C LEU A 213 9.72 -11.20 16.47
N LEU A 214 9.91 -10.20 17.34
CA LEU A 214 11.22 -9.90 17.94
C LEU A 214 11.66 -11.04 18.88
N LYS A 215 10.76 -11.54 19.74
CA LYS A 215 11.05 -12.71 20.57
C LYS A 215 11.36 -13.96 19.73
N LEU A 216 10.69 -14.15 18.60
CA LEU A 216 10.97 -15.23 17.67
C LEU A 216 12.42 -15.12 17.15
N ALA A 217 12.80 -13.92 16.70
CA ALA A 217 14.14 -13.65 16.16
C ALA A 217 15.25 -13.96 17.18
N GLN A 218 15.02 -13.66 18.47
CA GLN A 218 15.93 -13.95 19.59
C GLN A 218 16.01 -15.44 19.98
N GLY A 219 15.71 -16.38 19.08
CA GLY A 219 16.01 -17.79 19.30
C GLY A 219 17.53 -18.02 19.37
N ALA A 220 17.98 -18.94 20.23
CA ALA A 220 19.42 -19.20 20.39
C ALA A 220 20.06 -19.85 19.15
N ASP A 221 19.25 -20.53 18.34
CA ASP A 221 19.64 -21.18 17.10
C ASP A 221 18.49 -21.17 16.09
N VAL A 222 18.78 -21.54 14.84
CA VAL A 222 17.80 -21.59 13.74
C VAL A 222 16.64 -22.53 14.08
N ARG A 223 16.87 -23.66 14.78
CA ARG A 223 15.80 -24.61 15.12
C ARG A 223 14.81 -23.99 16.10
N GLN A 224 15.28 -23.20 17.07
CA GLN A 224 14.42 -22.47 17.99
C GLN A 224 13.64 -21.37 17.27
N GLN A 225 14.30 -20.59 16.40
CA GLN A 225 13.65 -19.56 15.58
C GLN A 225 12.54 -20.17 14.72
N VAL A 226 12.80 -21.31 14.07
CA VAL A 226 11.81 -22.07 13.29
C VAL A 226 10.63 -22.53 14.15
N LYS A 227 10.88 -23.13 15.31
CA LYS A 227 9.80 -23.56 16.22
C LYS A 227 8.91 -22.39 16.65
N ARG A 228 9.53 -21.25 16.98
CA ARG A 228 8.81 -20.03 17.34
C ARG A 228 8.01 -19.48 16.15
N LEU A 229 8.54 -19.53 14.93
CA LEU A 229 7.83 -19.13 13.71
C LEU A 229 6.62 -20.01 13.43
N ILE A 230 6.73 -21.31 13.61
CA ILE A 230 5.61 -22.25 13.44
C ILE A 230 4.51 -21.95 14.47
N ASN A 231 4.88 -21.70 15.73
CA ASN A 231 3.91 -21.36 16.76
C ASN A 231 3.20 -20.04 16.46
N TYR A 232 3.94 -19.02 16.04
CA TYR A 232 3.37 -17.74 15.61
C TYR A 232 2.40 -17.92 14.43
N HIS A 233 2.82 -18.67 13.40
CA HIS A 233 1.97 -18.99 12.25
C HIS A 233 0.67 -19.69 12.68
N ASN A 234 0.77 -20.71 13.53
CA ASN A 234 -0.39 -21.45 14.01
C ASN A 234 -1.38 -20.55 14.74
N LYS A 235 -0.89 -19.66 15.61
CA LYS A 235 -1.73 -18.67 16.32
C LYS A 235 -2.45 -17.73 15.33
N VAL A 236 -1.75 -17.26 14.30
CA VAL A 236 -2.35 -16.40 13.26
C VAL A 236 -3.43 -17.15 12.48
N MET A 237 -3.20 -18.41 12.13
CA MET A 237 -4.16 -19.25 11.39
C MET A 237 -5.40 -19.56 12.24
N GLU A 238 -5.19 -19.91 13.51
CA GLU A 238 -6.27 -20.18 14.47
C GLU A 238 -7.15 -18.93 14.68
N ALA A 239 -6.54 -17.75 14.88
CA ALA A 239 -7.26 -16.49 15.00
C ALA A 239 -8.09 -16.14 13.74
N ARG A 240 -7.75 -16.72 12.58
CA ARG A 240 -8.49 -16.58 11.32
C ARG A 240 -9.50 -17.71 11.08
N GLY A 241 -9.64 -18.67 12.00
CA GLY A 241 -10.48 -19.86 11.83
C GLY A 241 -9.98 -20.81 10.74
N GLN A 242 -8.67 -20.83 10.48
CA GLN A 242 -8.05 -21.63 9.42
C GLN A 242 -7.11 -22.69 10.00
N SER A 243 -6.99 -23.83 9.32
CA SER A 243 -6.03 -24.86 9.69
C SER A 243 -4.58 -24.41 9.44
N PRO A 244 -3.63 -24.76 10.31
CA PRO A 244 -2.20 -24.58 10.06
C PRO A 244 -1.75 -25.13 8.71
N TRP A 245 -0.77 -24.45 8.10
CA TRP A 245 -0.22 -24.86 6.80
C TRP A 245 0.84 -25.95 6.92
N LEU A 246 1.52 -25.98 8.06
CA LEU A 246 2.56 -26.94 8.37
C LEU A 246 2.46 -27.37 9.83
N ARG A 247 2.95 -28.56 10.13
CA ARG A 247 2.96 -29.17 11.46
C ARG A 247 4.33 -29.74 11.77
N LEU A 248 4.75 -29.59 13.02
CA LEU A 248 5.98 -30.20 13.54
C LEU A 248 5.64 -31.52 14.25
N LEU A 249 5.97 -32.64 13.62
CA LEU A 249 5.80 -33.99 14.13
C LEU A 249 7.02 -34.41 14.95
N GLY A 250 6.78 -34.95 16.15
CA GLY A 250 7.85 -35.43 17.05
C GLY A 250 8.88 -34.36 17.41
N GLY A 251 8.55 -33.08 17.27
CA GLY A 251 9.45 -31.95 17.53
C GLY A 251 10.63 -31.80 16.56
N ARG A 252 10.69 -32.58 15.48
CA ARG A 252 11.85 -32.65 14.56
C ARG A 252 11.51 -32.68 13.08
N GLN A 253 10.35 -33.21 12.71
CA GLN A 253 9.98 -33.40 11.31
C GLN A 253 8.83 -32.47 10.92
N LEU A 254 9.00 -31.70 9.86
CA LEU A 254 7.97 -30.82 9.34
C LEU A 254 7.15 -31.57 8.30
N LYS A 255 5.83 -31.38 8.37
CA LYS A 255 4.87 -31.85 7.37
C LYS A 255 4.06 -30.67 6.87
N ILE A 256 4.01 -30.48 5.54
CA ILE A 256 3.26 -29.40 4.90
C ILE A 256 1.94 -29.93 4.34
N ASP A 257 0.84 -29.28 4.73
CA ASP A 257 -0.51 -29.63 4.27
C ASP A 257 -0.97 -28.77 3.08
N VAL A 258 -0.24 -27.71 2.74
CA VAL A 258 -0.49 -26.82 1.58
C VAL A 258 0.46 -27.08 0.40
N ARG A 259 0.25 -26.37 -0.72
CA ARG A 259 1.15 -26.40 -1.89
C ARG A 259 2.55 -25.91 -1.48
N THR A 260 3.59 -26.60 -1.94
CA THR A 260 4.98 -26.20 -1.70
C THR A 260 5.33 -24.94 -2.49
N ARG A 261 6.27 -24.16 -1.95
CA ARG A 261 6.79 -22.94 -2.60
C ARG A 261 8.15 -23.22 -3.22
N PRO A 262 8.47 -22.67 -4.40
CA PRO A 262 9.80 -22.77 -4.95
C PRO A 262 10.79 -22.00 -4.06
N LEU A 263 11.97 -22.57 -3.83
CA LEU A 263 13.04 -21.87 -3.13
C LEU A 263 13.66 -20.82 -4.07
N PRO A 264 13.85 -19.58 -3.60
CA PRO A 264 14.60 -18.58 -4.36
C PRO A 264 16.09 -18.92 -4.36
N LYS A 265 16.83 -18.36 -5.30
CA LYS A 265 18.30 -18.34 -5.25
C LYS A 265 18.80 -17.22 -4.33
N MET A 266 20.01 -17.37 -3.80
CA MET A 266 20.64 -16.35 -2.94
C MET A 266 20.68 -14.96 -3.61
N MET A 267 20.94 -14.90 -4.92
CA MET A 267 20.97 -13.63 -5.67
C MET A 267 19.59 -13.02 -5.91
N GLU A 268 18.52 -13.83 -5.88
CA GLU A 268 17.14 -13.36 -6.04
C GLU A 268 16.56 -12.79 -4.73
N ARG A 269 17.07 -13.28 -3.59
CA ARG A 269 16.75 -12.79 -2.25
C ARG A 269 18.06 -12.49 -1.51
N PRO A 270 18.76 -11.39 -1.84
CA PRO A 270 19.91 -10.95 -1.04
C PRO A 270 19.48 -10.61 0.40
N LEU A 271 20.42 -10.55 1.33
CA LEU A 271 20.14 -10.22 2.73
C LEU A 271 19.54 -8.81 2.84
N GLY A 272 18.47 -8.68 3.64
CA GLY A 272 17.76 -7.41 3.81
C GLY A 272 16.80 -7.07 2.67
N THR A 273 16.43 -8.05 1.85
CA THR A 273 15.39 -7.88 0.82
C THR A 273 14.06 -7.48 1.45
N TRP A 274 13.35 -6.55 0.80
CA TRP A 274 12.01 -6.15 1.20
C TRP A 274 10.98 -7.13 0.63
N VAL A 275 10.07 -7.58 1.48
CA VAL A 275 9.00 -8.50 1.06
C VAL A 275 7.74 -7.76 0.62
N ASN A 276 7.42 -6.63 1.27
CA ASN A 276 6.17 -5.93 0.98
C ASN A 276 6.31 -5.07 -0.26
N GLN A 277 6.04 -5.70 -1.40
CA GLN A 277 6.02 -5.05 -2.71
C GLN A 277 4.71 -4.30 -2.96
N TYR A 278 3.78 -4.22 -2.01
CA TYR A 278 2.51 -3.53 -2.26
C TYR A 278 2.59 -2.01 -2.08
N TYR A 279 3.58 -1.46 -1.36
CA TYR A 279 3.63 -0.01 -1.14
C TYR A 279 3.86 0.77 -2.44
N ILE A 280 5.05 0.64 -3.03
CA ILE A 280 5.48 1.49 -4.13
C ILE A 280 4.89 1.07 -5.49
N PRO A 281 4.85 -0.22 -5.86
CA PRO A 281 4.13 -0.67 -7.05
C PRO A 281 2.67 -0.19 -7.11
N GLN A 282 1.89 -0.32 -6.02
CA GLN A 282 0.51 0.16 -6.02
C GLN A 282 0.44 1.68 -6.09
N PHE A 283 1.38 2.39 -5.43
CA PHE A 283 1.45 3.84 -5.56
C PHE A 283 1.76 4.26 -7.00
N ARG A 284 2.68 3.58 -7.70
CA ARG A 284 2.95 3.81 -9.13
C ARG A 284 1.69 3.61 -9.98
N HIS A 285 0.94 2.52 -9.77
CA HIS A 285 -0.32 2.29 -10.47
C HIS A 285 -1.35 3.39 -10.20
N LEU A 286 -1.47 3.83 -8.95
CA LEU A 286 -2.34 4.94 -8.58
C LEU A 286 -1.94 6.23 -9.29
N LEU A 287 -0.65 6.57 -9.33
CA LEU A 287 -0.16 7.76 -10.02
C LEU A 287 -0.36 7.68 -11.53
N SER A 288 -0.21 6.49 -12.12
CA SER A 288 -0.53 6.25 -13.53
C SER A 288 -2.01 6.54 -13.82
N GLY A 289 -2.91 6.00 -12.98
CA GLY A 289 -4.34 6.24 -13.09
C GLY A 289 -4.71 7.71 -12.93
N LEU A 290 -4.14 8.42 -11.95
CA LEU A 290 -4.37 9.85 -11.75
C LEU A 290 -3.93 10.72 -12.94
N ARG A 291 -2.99 10.24 -13.75
CA ARG A 291 -2.49 10.93 -14.94
C ARG A 291 -3.19 10.49 -16.21
N GLY A 292 -4.01 9.44 -16.14
CA GLY A 292 -4.62 8.82 -17.31
C GLY A 292 -3.61 8.20 -18.28
N ALA A 293 -2.48 7.70 -17.76
CA ALA A 293 -1.54 6.87 -18.49
C ALA A 293 -1.77 5.40 -18.11
N VAL A 294 -1.75 4.51 -19.11
CA VAL A 294 -1.81 3.04 -18.92
C VAL A 294 -0.39 2.50 -18.90
#